data_AF-A0A7C4E0T4-F1
#
_entry.id   AF-A0A7C4E0T4-F1
#
_cell.length_a   1.000
_cell.length_b   1.000
_cell.length_c   1.000
_cell.angle_alpha   90.00
_cell.angle_beta   90.00
_cell.angle_gamma   90.00
#
_symmetry.space_group_name_H-M   'P 1'
#
loop_
_entity.id
_entity.type
_entity.pdbx_description
1 polymer ?
#
loop_
_entity_poly.entity_id
_entity_poly.type
_entity_poly.pdbx_seq_one_letter_code
_entity_poly.pdbx_strand_id
1 'polypeptide(L)' 'MPRKRRLSLKTIVKRIAKILEENKAENIKVIDVSKVTSEFYYMVIANSDNKYQMEAIIDDLLDFAEEK' A
#
# COMPACT_ATOMS: atom_id res chain seq x y z
N MET A 1 -17.20 24.43 -2.17
CA MET A 1 -16.59 23.14 -2.62
C MET A 1 -15.49 22.76 -1.63
N PRO A 2 -15.56 21.60 -0.95
CA PRO A 2 -14.44 21.16 -0.11
C PRO A 2 -13.26 20.82 -1.03
N ARG A 3 -12.08 21.39 -0.75
CA ARG A 3 -10.84 21.05 -1.46
C ARG A 3 -10.53 19.58 -1.16
N LYS A 4 -10.59 18.69 -2.18
CA LYS A 4 -10.17 17.28 -2.09
C LYS A 4 -8.73 17.29 -1.50
N ARG A 5 -8.56 16.89 -0.23
CA ARG A 5 -7.26 16.94 0.45
C ARG A 5 -6.31 16.01 -0.30
N ARG A 6 -5.26 16.55 -0.92
CA ARG A 6 -4.16 15.73 -1.46
C ARG A 6 -3.54 14.95 -0.31
N LEU A 7 -3.68 13.63 -0.35
CA LEU A 7 -3.04 12.72 0.61
C LEU A 7 -1.52 12.73 0.39
N SER A 8 -0.75 12.91 1.47
CA SER A 8 0.71 12.82 1.41
C SER A 8 1.17 11.39 1.10
N LEU A 9 2.38 11.23 0.54
CA LEU A 9 2.98 9.90 0.31
C LEU A 9 3.01 9.04 1.57
N LYS A 10 3.36 9.64 2.71
CA LYS A 10 3.34 8.96 4.02
C LYS A 10 1.95 8.46 4.40
N THR A 11 0.90 9.23 4.07
CA THR A 11 -0.49 8.81 4.32
C THR A 11 -0.91 7.66 3.40
N ILE A 12 -0.45 7.65 2.16
CA ILE A 12 -0.69 6.56 1.19
C ILE A 12 -0.06 5.26 1.70
N VAL A 13 1.22 5.30 2.05
CA VAL A 13 1.95 4.13 2.55
C VAL A 13 1.34 3.57 3.83
N LYS A 14 0.92 4.44 4.76
CA LYS A 14 0.20 4.01 5.96
C LYS A 14 -1.13 3.33 5.64
N ARG A 15 -1.82 3.78 4.60
CA ARG A 15 -3.11 3.18 4.20
C ARG A 15 -2.92 1.83 3.54
N ILE A 16 -1.92 1.71 2.67
CA ILE A 16 -1.48 0.42 2.09
C ILE A 16 -1.10 -0.56 3.21
N ALA A 17 -0.28 -0.13 4.18
CA ALA A 17 0.08 -0.98 5.31
C ALA A 17 -1.15 -1.43 6.12
N LYS A 18 -2.13 -0.54 6.31
CA LYS A 18 -3.38 -0.87 7.00
C LYS A 18 -4.22 -1.91 6.24
N ILE A 19 -4.32 -1.81 4.91
CA ILE A 19 -5.00 -2.81 4.07
C ILE A 19 -4.32 -4.17 4.20
N LEU A 20 -2.98 -4.19 4.19
CA LEU A 20 -2.19 -5.41 4.40
C LEU A 20 -2.43 -6.01 5.81
N GLU A 21 -2.47 -5.19 6.85
CA GLU A 21 -2.77 -5.62 8.22
C GLU A 21 -4.21 -6.15 8.38
N GLU A 22 -5.20 -5.47 7.80
CA GLU A 22 -6.63 -5.88 7.85
C GLU A 22 -6.84 -7.24 7.18
N ASN A 23 -6.09 -7.50 6.10
CA ASN A 23 -6.10 -8.78 5.41
C ASN A 23 -5.17 -9.83 6.04
N LYS A 24 -4.55 -9.55 7.20
CA LYS A 24 -3.63 -10.46 7.91
C LYS A 24 -2.41 -10.88 7.07
N ALA A 25 -1.86 -9.95 6.28
CA ALA A 25 -0.58 -10.17 5.61
C ALA A 25 0.55 -10.25 6.65
N GLU A 26 1.54 -11.10 6.36
CA GLU A 26 2.70 -11.30 7.22
C GLU A 26 3.92 -10.55 6.70
N ASN A 27 4.94 -10.38 7.56
CA ASN A 27 6.25 -9.84 7.19
C ASN A 27 6.19 -8.49 6.44
N ILE A 28 5.23 -7.63 6.79
CA ILE A 28 5.06 -6.31 6.16
C ILE A 28 6.32 -5.45 6.42
N LYS A 29 7.01 -5.07 5.35
CA LYS A 29 8.18 -4.20 5.35
C LYS A 29 7.93 -3.03 4.42
N VAL A 30 8.22 -1.83 4.93
CA VAL A 30 8.18 -0.58 4.16
C VAL A 30 9.62 -0.09 4.00
N ILE A 31 10.04 0.09 2.76
CA ILE A 31 11.39 0.52 2.39
C ILE A 31 11.28 1.87 1.69
N ASP A 32 12.00 2.87 2.20
CA ASP A 32 12.19 4.15 1.52
C ASP A 32 13.34 4.01 0.53
N VAL A 33 13.02 4.10 -0.76
CA VAL A 33 13.98 3.93 -1.86
C VAL A 33 14.27 5.26 -2.58
N SER A 34 13.80 6.38 -2.04
CA SER A 34 13.96 7.71 -2.65
C SER A 34 15.43 8.12 -2.84
N LYS A 35 16.36 7.48 -2.11
CA LYS A 35 17.81 7.66 -2.25
C LYS A 35 18.46 6.72 -3.27
N VAL A 36 17.73 5.71 -3.71
CA VAL A 36 18.22 4.67 -4.64
C VAL A 36 17.73 4.95 -6.05
N THR A 37 16.48 5.40 -6.20
CA THR A 37 15.87 5.71 -7.51
C THR A 37 14.91 6.89 -7.41
N SER A 38 14.74 7.60 -8.52
CA SER A 38 13.73 8.66 -8.68
C SER A 38 12.41 8.17 -9.27
N GLU A 39 12.32 6.90 -9.68
CA GLU A 39 11.11 6.35 -10.31
C GLU A 39 9.99 6.07 -9.29
N PHE A 40 10.36 5.67 -8.07
CA PHE A 40 9.42 5.44 -6.98
C PHE A 40 10.05 5.79 -5.63
N TYR A 41 9.21 6.17 -4.67
CA TYR A 41 9.66 6.69 -3.37
C TYR A 41 9.65 5.63 -2.26
N TYR A 42 8.65 4.75 -2.27
CA TYR A 42 8.47 3.71 -1.26
C TYR A 42 8.16 2.38 -1.91
N MET A 43 8.73 1.32 -1.36
CA MET A 43 8.40 -0.07 -1.69
C MET A 43 7.78 -0.73 -0.46
N VAL A 44 6.67 -1.43 -0.65
CA VAL A 44 6.03 -2.21 0.41
C VAL A 44 6.09 -3.69 0.02
N ILE A 45 6.64 -4.51 0.91
CA ILE A 45 6.81 -5.95 0.71
C ILE A 45 6.02 -6.64 1.83
N ALA A 46 5.21 -7.63 1.48
CA ALA A 46 4.45 -8.42 2.44
C ALA A 46 4.26 -9.84 1.89
N ASN A 47 4.05 -10.79 2.80
CA ASN A 47 3.76 -12.18 2.51
C ASN A 47 2.29 -12.47 2.79
N SER A 48 1.77 -13.48 2.10
CA SER A 48 0.46 -14.06 2.36
C SER A 48 0.59 -15.57 2.32
N ASP A 49 -0.14 -16.25 3.20
CA ASP A 49 -0.02 -17.70 3.39
C ASP A 49 -0.79 -18.51 2.33
N ASN A 50 -1.70 -17.88 1.58
CA ASN A 50 -2.47 -18.56 0.55
C ASN A 50 -2.86 -17.62 -0.60
N LYS A 51 -3.12 -18.22 -1.75
CA LYS A 51 -3.47 -17.48 -2.97
C LYS A 51 -4.74 -16.64 -2.80
N TYR A 52 -5.77 -17.14 -2.14
CA TYR A 52 -7.04 -16.42 -1.99
C TYR A 52 -6.89 -15.11 -1.20
N GLN A 53 -6.10 -15.14 -0.12
CA GLN A 53 -5.77 -13.97 0.68
C GLN A 53 -4.90 -12.99 -0.12
N MET A 54 -3.94 -13.49 -0.90
CA MET A 54 -3.13 -12.66 -1.78
C MET A 54 -3.98 -11.91 -2.82
N GLU A 55 -4.92 -12.61 -3.48
CA GLU A 55 -5.82 -11.99 -4.47
C GLU A 55 -6.73 -10.94 -3.80
N ALA A 56 -7.32 -11.24 -2.64
CA ALA A 56 -8.14 -10.28 -1.90
C ALA A 56 -7.37 -9.01 -1.51
N ILE A 57 -6.11 -9.16 -1.06
CA ILE A 57 -5.22 -8.03 -0.79
C ILE A 57 -4.98 -7.21 -2.07
N ILE A 58 -4.73 -7.87 -3.20
CA ILE A 58 -4.48 -7.19 -4.48
C ILE A 58 -5.71 -6.39 -4.90
N ASP A 59 -6.90 -6.98 -4.83
CA ASP A 59 -8.15 -6.31 -5.17
C ASP A 59 -8.36 -5.05 -4.30
N ASP A 60 -8.23 -5.16 -2.98
CA ASP A 60 -8.37 -4.02 -2.06
C ASP A 60 -7.35 -2.91 -2.35
N LEU A 61 -6.12 -3.28 -2.74
CA LEU A 61 -5.07 -2.32 -3.08
C LEU A 61 -5.32 -1.64 -4.43
N LEU A 62 -5.86 -2.36 -5.42
CA LEU A 62 -6.25 -1.82 -6.72
C LEU A 62 -7.43 -0.85 -6.57
N ASP A 63 -8.46 -1.23 -5.82
CA ASP A 63 -9.61 -0.38 -5.52
C ASP A 63 -9.15 0.94 -4.86
N PHE A 64 -8.25 0.86 -3.87
CA PHE A 64 -7.68 2.06 -3.25
C PHE A 64 -6.89 2.94 -4.22
N ALA A 65 -6.21 2.35 -5.21
CA ALA A 65 -5.44 3.08 -6.21
C ALA A 65 -6.34 3.80 -7.22
N GLU A 66 -7.46 3.19 -7.61
CA GLU A 66 -8.43 3.74 -8.56
C GLU A 66 -9.34 4.81 -7.96
N GLU A 67 -9.64 4.76 -6.66
CA GLU A 67 -10.47 5.77 -5.97
C GLU A 67 -9.83 7.18 -5.90
N LYS A 68 -8.57 7.32 -6.29
CA LYS A 68 -7.78 8.56 -6.09
C LYS A 68 -7.92 9.62 -7.18
#